data_AF-A0A535HVE9-F1
#
_entry.id   AF-A0A535HVE9-F1
#
_cell.length_a   1.000
_cell.length_b   1.000
_cell.length_c   1.000
_cell.angle_alpha   90.00
_cell.angle_beta   90.00
_cell.angle_gamma   90.00
#
_symmetry.space_group_name_H-M   'P 1'
#
loop_
_entity.id
_entity.type
_entity.pdbx_description
1 polymer ?
#
loop_
_entity_poly.entity_id
_entity_poly.type
_entity_poly.pdbx_seq_one_letter_code
_entity_poly.pdbx_strand_id
1 'polypeptide(L)'
;MTVKRGRRPPSTPSVECRRADGATIVASRKGRETPAPPSRGRRAPEHGLSAAANSVHIRSTRPLSIHRRSPMARRRSESGVTLVEFGLIAPVFVLMVMGLFVLGLVAVNQMQLNSAVRDGARAAAVCGGPSRNSQPVVPALPNGSACDSRYLISYLNSRLSAVPGGVATGVCVYVGSSDGSSQGTTCVATDTIDPNIFDKCNKGTVVEVDMTYPQQLYMPVVGNVFGDGGTTVRTLHARAQAVCEQ
;
A
#
# COMPACT_ATOMS: atom_id res chain seq x y z
N MET A 1 40.61 -62.30 1.91
CA MET A 1 41.54 -61.18 2.14
C MET A 1 41.73 -60.41 0.84
N THR A 2 41.08 -59.25 0.70
CA THR A 2 41.50 -58.22 -0.26
C THR A 2 40.85 -56.89 0.13
N VAL A 3 41.66 -56.05 0.77
CA VAL A 3 41.33 -54.71 1.26
C VAL A 3 41.34 -53.75 0.08
N LYS A 4 40.18 -53.17 -0.28
CA LYS A 4 40.09 -52.13 -1.32
C LYS A 4 40.09 -50.75 -0.66
N ARG A 5 41.21 -50.05 -0.85
CA ARG A 5 41.57 -48.74 -0.28
C ARG A 5 40.55 -47.65 -0.65
N GLY A 6 40.25 -46.80 0.34
CA GLY A 6 39.37 -45.64 0.22
C GLY A 6 39.93 -44.55 -0.70
N ARG A 7 39.00 -43.86 -1.40
CA ARG A 7 39.27 -42.61 -2.11
C ARG A 7 38.80 -41.44 -1.24
N ARG A 8 39.70 -40.48 -1.02
CA ARG A 8 39.43 -39.19 -0.37
C ARG A 8 38.50 -38.32 -1.24
N PRO A 9 37.63 -37.49 -0.65
CA PRO A 9 36.88 -36.48 -1.39
C PRO A 9 37.80 -35.29 -1.79
N PRO A 10 37.54 -34.64 -2.95
CA PRO A 10 38.24 -33.43 -3.34
C PRO A 10 37.80 -32.21 -2.52
N SER A 11 38.78 -31.36 -2.25
CA SER A 11 38.73 -30.09 -1.53
C SER A 11 37.86 -29.03 -2.20
N THR A 12 37.06 -28.36 -1.37
CA THR A 12 36.33 -27.11 -1.66
C THR A 12 37.28 -25.96 -2.06
N PRO A 13 36.99 -25.18 -3.10
CA PRO A 13 37.56 -23.85 -3.23
C PRO A 13 36.75 -22.84 -2.40
N SER A 14 37.37 -22.35 -1.33
CA SER A 14 36.95 -21.15 -0.59
C SER A 14 37.19 -19.92 -1.46
N VAL A 15 36.14 -19.13 -1.74
CA VAL A 15 36.29 -17.83 -2.41
C VAL A 15 35.67 -16.75 -1.51
N GLU A 16 36.57 -16.18 -0.70
CA GLU A 16 36.75 -14.78 -0.35
C GLU A 16 35.56 -13.79 -0.56
N CYS A 17 34.86 -13.46 0.53
CA CYS A 17 34.11 -12.20 0.63
C CYS A 17 35.10 -11.05 0.84
N ARG A 18 35.44 -10.30 -0.22
CA ARG A 18 36.12 -9.02 -0.08
C ARG A 18 35.15 -7.96 0.44
N ARG A 19 35.32 -7.64 1.72
CA ARG A 19 34.82 -6.45 2.41
C ARG A 19 35.54 -5.23 1.81
N ALA A 20 34.81 -4.25 1.32
CA ALA A 20 35.36 -2.93 1.05
C ALA A 20 35.05 -2.03 2.26
N ASP A 21 36.12 -1.64 2.93
CA ASP A 21 36.16 -0.74 4.06
C ASP A 21 35.86 0.72 3.67
N GLY A 22 35.34 1.46 4.65
CA GLY A 22 35.91 2.77 4.99
C GLY A 22 35.32 4.01 4.32
N ALA A 23 34.35 4.64 4.99
CA ALA A 23 34.28 6.10 5.05
C ALA A 23 33.61 6.53 6.38
N THR A 24 34.46 6.85 7.35
CA THR A 24 34.12 7.69 8.51
C THR A 24 34.29 9.17 8.10
N ILE A 25 33.93 10.06 9.02
CA ILE A 25 34.16 11.51 9.13
C ILE A 25 33.00 12.43 8.69
N VAL A 26 32.27 12.97 9.67
CA VAL A 26 32.37 14.36 10.18
C VAL A 26 31.05 14.70 10.89
N ALA A 27 31.13 14.84 12.21
CA ALA A 27 30.10 15.48 13.02
C ALA A 27 30.04 16.98 12.70
N SER A 28 28.83 17.51 12.47
CA SER A 28 28.60 18.96 12.45
C SER A 28 27.59 19.32 13.52
N ARG A 29 28.12 19.83 14.64
CA ARG A 29 27.39 20.59 15.66
C ARG A 29 27.05 21.97 15.09
N LYS A 30 25.80 22.39 15.22
CA LYS A 30 25.40 23.81 15.30
C LYS A 30 24.04 23.86 16.01
N GLY A 31 24.00 24.20 17.29
CA GLY A 31 23.76 25.57 17.77
C GLY A 31 22.24 25.84 17.74
N ARG A 32 21.49 25.50 18.80
CA ARG A 32 21.16 26.35 19.95
C ARG A 32 20.74 27.76 19.52
N GLU A 33 19.44 28.04 19.58
CA GLU A 33 18.88 29.33 20.00
C GLU A 33 17.34 29.26 20.06
N THR A 34 16.82 29.18 21.28
CA THR A 34 15.48 29.65 21.66
C THR A 34 15.64 31.05 22.24
N PRO A 35 14.82 32.02 21.81
CA PRO A 35 14.52 33.19 22.64
C PRO A 35 13.02 33.29 22.99
N ALA A 36 12.83 33.78 24.21
CA ALA A 36 11.60 33.95 24.99
C ALA A 36 10.58 34.96 24.40
N PRO A 37 9.34 35.00 24.92
CA PRO A 37 8.32 35.96 24.49
C PRO A 37 8.50 37.34 25.15
N PRO A 38 8.15 38.45 24.45
CA PRO A 38 8.08 39.76 25.07
C PRO A 38 6.77 39.98 25.85
N SER A 39 6.96 40.61 27.00
CA SER A 39 6.00 41.03 28.02
C SER A 39 5.29 42.35 27.72
N ARG A 40 4.11 42.50 28.35
CA ARG A 40 3.55 43.74 28.95
C ARG A 40 3.29 44.95 28.05
N GLY A 41 1.99 45.23 27.86
CA GLY A 41 1.45 46.56 27.62
C GLY A 41 0.31 46.87 28.58
N ARG A 42 0.63 47.41 29.77
CA ARG A 42 -0.31 48.18 30.61
C ARG A 42 -0.47 49.57 30.00
N ARG A 43 -1.71 50.04 29.80
CA ARG A 43 -2.06 51.46 29.98
C ARG A 43 -3.46 51.55 30.58
N ALA A 44 -3.50 52.19 31.74
CA ALA A 44 -4.69 52.71 32.40
C ALA A 44 -4.68 54.25 32.25
N PRO A 45 -5.56 54.97 32.97
CA PRO A 45 -6.62 55.87 32.49
C PRO A 45 -6.14 57.32 32.40
N GLU A 46 -7.02 58.28 32.07
CA GLU A 46 -7.09 59.69 32.57
C GLU A 46 -8.30 60.38 31.87
N HIS A 47 -9.35 60.72 32.61
CA HIS A 47 -9.63 62.03 33.23
C HIS A 47 -10.18 63.11 32.26
N GLY A 48 -11.38 63.59 32.56
CA GLY A 48 -12.03 64.73 31.93
C GLY A 48 -13.24 65.18 32.74
N LEU A 49 -12.97 65.96 33.79
CA LEU A 49 -13.94 66.52 34.72
C LEU A 49 -14.49 67.86 34.18
N SER A 50 -15.81 68.04 34.31
CA SER A 50 -16.53 69.24 34.77
C SER A 50 -16.23 70.65 34.19
N ALA A 51 -17.25 71.25 33.57
CA ALA A 51 -17.66 72.66 33.70
C ALA A 51 -19.09 72.78 33.12
N ALA A 52 -20.14 72.88 33.94
CA ALA A 52 -20.66 74.08 34.61
C ALA A 52 -21.72 74.86 33.79
N ALA A 53 -22.81 75.17 34.50
CA ALA A 53 -23.72 76.31 34.36
C ALA A 53 -25.04 76.16 33.56
N ASN A 54 -26.12 76.36 34.32
CA ASN A 54 -27.38 77.05 33.98
C ASN A 54 -28.30 76.43 32.92
N SER A 55 -29.62 76.39 33.04
CA SER A 55 -30.57 76.97 33.99
C SER A 55 -32.00 76.59 33.53
N VAL A 56 -32.96 76.75 34.45
CA VAL A 56 -34.39 77.04 34.20
C VAL A 56 -35.32 75.88 33.82
N HIS A 57 -36.30 75.69 34.71
CA HIS A 57 -37.54 74.96 34.56
C HIS A 57 -38.37 75.42 33.36
N ILE A 58 -38.76 74.48 32.49
CA ILE A 58 -40.03 74.56 31.77
C ILE A 58 -40.80 73.25 31.98
N ARG A 59 -41.96 73.43 32.61
CA ARG A 59 -43.01 72.45 32.89
C ARG A 59 -43.61 72.01 31.56
N SER A 60 -43.24 70.84 31.06
CA SER A 60 -43.85 70.24 29.86
C SER A 60 -44.76 69.09 30.25
N THR A 61 -46.02 69.28 29.90
CA THR A 61 -47.14 68.37 30.03
C THR A 61 -46.88 67.04 29.34
N ARG A 62 -47.22 65.95 30.02
CA ARG A 62 -47.29 64.58 29.47
C ARG A 62 -48.03 64.60 28.12
N PRO A 63 -47.57 63.78 27.17
CA PRO A 63 -48.42 62.63 26.89
C PRO A 63 -47.64 61.33 27.09
N LEU A 64 -48.38 60.31 27.48
CA LEU A 64 -47.95 58.92 27.56
C LEU A 64 -47.18 58.54 26.29
N SER A 65 -45.86 58.52 26.39
CA SER A 65 -45.00 57.93 25.38
C SER A 65 -45.28 56.43 25.44
N ILE A 66 -46.07 55.97 24.46
CA ILE A 66 -46.22 54.54 24.16
C ILE A 66 -44.80 53.98 24.16
N HIS A 67 -44.54 53.10 25.13
CA HIS A 67 -43.30 52.35 25.21
C HIS A 67 -43.27 51.46 23.98
N ARG A 68 -42.78 52.02 22.87
CA ARG A 68 -42.49 51.30 21.64
C ARG A 68 -41.41 50.34 22.07
N ARG A 69 -41.81 49.13 22.46
CA ARG A 69 -40.91 48.01 22.66
C ARG A 69 -40.16 47.93 21.35
N SER A 70 -38.94 48.46 21.34
CA SER A 70 -37.99 48.22 20.27
C SER A 70 -38.05 46.72 20.03
N PRO A 71 -38.46 46.25 18.84
CA PRO A 71 -38.42 44.82 18.59
C PRO A 71 -36.98 44.45 18.84
N MET A 72 -36.77 43.71 19.91
CA MET A 72 -35.46 43.21 20.31
C MET A 72 -34.98 42.49 19.07
N ALA A 73 -34.10 43.14 18.32
CA ALA A 73 -33.64 42.66 17.04
C ALA A 73 -32.96 41.36 17.39
N ARG A 74 -33.69 40.25 17.19
CA ARG A 74 -33.19 38.90 17.29
C ARG A 74 -32.03 38.93 16.31
N ARG A 75 -30.81 39.11 16.82
CA ARG A 75 -29.59 38.90 16.06
C ARG A 75 -29.69 37.45 15.65
N ARG A 76 -30.26 37.25 14.47
CA ARG A 76 -30.53 35.95 13.87
C ARG A 76 -29.13 35.39 13.65
N SER A 77 -28.69 34.55 14.57
CA SER A 77 -27.29 34.15 14.63
C SER A 77 -27.01 33.27 13.41
N GLU A 78 -26.40 33.86 12.39
CA GLU A 78 -25.96 33.17 11.16
C GLU A 78 -24.98 32.02 11.49
N SER A 79 -24.36 32.06 12.69
CA SER A 79 -23.52 31.00 13.25
C SER A 79 -24.21 29.64 13.37
N GLY A 80 -25.55 29.57 13.40
CA GLY A 80 -26.28 28.29 13.38
C GLY A 80 -26.35 27.67 11.98
N VAL A 81 -26.37 28.49 10.94
CA VAL A 81 -26.51 28.04 9.54
C VAL A 81 -25.21 27.42 9.04
N THR A 82 -24.07 28.02 9.36
CA THR A 82 -22.74 27.50 8.99
C THR A 82 -22.45 26.11 9.57
N LEU A 83 -22.97 25.80 10.75
CA LEU A 83 -22.81 24.48 11.38
C LEU A 83 -23.62 23.40 10.63
N VAL A 84 -24.79 23.76 10.10
CA VAL A 84 -25.64 22.86 9.30
C VAL A 84 -25.04 22.64 7.92
N GLU A 85 -24.51 23.68 7.27
CA GLU A 85 -23.85 23.57 5.97
C GLU A 85 -22.63 22.65 6.04
N PHE A 86 -21.77 22.83 7.05
CA PHE A 86 -20.64 21.93 7.28
C PHE A 86 -21.10 20.50 7.60
N GLY A 87 -22.16 20.35 8.40
CA GLY A 87 -22.73 19.04 8.75
C GLY A 87 -23.22 18.23 7.55
N LEU A 88 -23.61 18.88 6.45
CA LEU A 88 -24.04 18.20 5.21
C LEU A 88 -22.89 17.84 4.28
N ILE A 89 -21.84 18.68 4.22
CA ILE A 89 -20.70 18.47 3.30
C ILE A 89 -19.66 17.50 3.90
N ALA A 90 -19.40 17.61 5.21
CA ALA A 90 -18.43 16.79 5.92
C ALA A 90 -18.60 15.27 5.68
N PRO A 91 -19.80 14.66 5.76
CA PRO A 91 -19.94 13.21 5.54
C PRO A 91 -19.55 12.79 4.11
N VAL A 92 -19.91 13.57 3.09
CA VAL A 92 -19.55 13.27 1.70
C VAL A 92 -18.05 13.41 1.49
N PHE A 93 -17.45 14.46 2.05
CA PHE A 93 -16.01 14.68 1.98
C PHE A 93 -15.21 13.55 2.65
N VAL A 94 -15.63 13.11 3.84
CA VAL A 94 -14.98 11.99 4.55
C VAL A 94 -15.10 10.69 3.75
N LEU A 95 -16.27 10.41 3.16
CA LEU A 95 -16.45 9.24 2.30
C LEU A 95 -15.52 9.29 1.07
N MET A 96 -15.37 10.45 0.43
CA MET A 96 -14.48 10.63 -0.72
C MET A 96 -13.01 10.37 -0.33
N VAL A 97 -12.56 10.94 0.78
CA VAL A 97 -11.18 10.77 1.28
C VAL A 97 -10.91 9.32 1.67
N MET A 98 -11.87 8.66 2.34
CA MET A 98 -11.74 7.24 2.67
C MET A 98 -11.73 6.35 1.41
N GLY A 99 -12.54 6.67 0.41
CA GLY A 99 -12.51 6.03 -0.90
C GLY A 99 -11.13 6.14 -1.56
N LEU A 100 -10.53 7.33 -1.53
CA LEU A 100 -9.16 7.56 -2.03
C LEU A 100 -8.12 6.69 -1.32
N PHE A 101 -8.19 6.57 0.00
CA PHE A 101 -7.26 5.70 0.74
C PHE A 101 -7.43 4.22 0.37
N VAL A 102 -8.67 3.73 0.27
CA VAL A 102 -8.94 2.35 -0.11
C VAL A 102 -8.43 2.06 -1.53
N LEU A 103 -8.70 2.96 -2.48
CA LEU A 103 -8.18 2.85 -3.84
C LEU A 103 -6.65 2.91 -3.90
N GLY A 104 -6.03 3.76 -3.09
CA GLY A 104 -4.57 3.83 -2.96
C GLY A 104 -3.97 2.51 -2.48
N LEU A 105 -4.56 1.88 -1.47
CA LEU A 105 -4.14 0.57 -0.98
C LEU A 105 -4.30 -0.53 -2.04
N VAL A 106 -5.44 -0.55 -2.75
CA VAL A 106 -5.66 -1.46 -3.89
C VAL A 106 -4.58 -1.28 -4.96
N ALA A 107 -4.26 -0.05 -5.33
CA ALA A 107 -3.26 0.24 -6.34
C ALA A 107 -1.86 -0.23 -5.93
N VAL A 108 -1.45 0.01 -4.69
CA VAL A 108 -0.15 -0.46 -4.16
C VAL A 108 -0.10 -1.99 -4.18
N ASN A 109 -1.16 -2.68 -3.75
CA ASN A 109 -1.22 -4.13 -3.77
C ASN A 109 -1.16 -4.68 -5.20
N GLN A 110 -1.87 -4.07 -6.15
CA GLN A 110 -1.81 -4.44 -7.56
C GLN A 110 -0.39 -4.29 -8.14
N MET A 111 0.34 -3.23 -7.77
CA MET A 111 1.73 -3.05 -8.19
C MET A 111 2.64 -4.15 -7.63
N GLN A 112 2.47 -4.50 -6.36
CA GLN A 112 3.24 -5.59 -5.73
C GLN A 112 2.94 -6.94 -6.38
N LEU A 113 1.67 -7.25 -6.63
CA LEU A 113 1.25 -8.47 -7.32
C LEU A 113 1.87 -8.55 -8.73
N ASN A 114 1.80 -7.46 -9.50
CA ASN A 114 2.40 -7.38 -10.83
C ASN A 114 3.92 -7.59 -10.80
N SER A 115 4.61 -7.06 -9.80
CA SER A 115 6.05 -7.30 -9.64
C SER A 115 6.34 -8.77 -9.32
N ALA A 116 5.56 -9.37 -8.42
CA ALA A 116 5.74 -10.76 -8.01
C ALA A 116 5.53 -11.74 -9.16
N VAL A 117 4.48 -11.57 -9.98
CA VAL A 117 4.26 -12.44 -11.15
C VAL A 117 5.36 -12.29 -12.19
N ARG A 118 5.90 -11.09 -12.40
CA ARG A 118 7.02 -10.87 -13.34
C ARG A 118 8.29 -11.57 -12.88
N ASP A 119 8.61 -11.48 -11.59
CA ASP A 119 9.73 -12.20 -11.00
C ASP A 119 9.52 -13.72 -11.05
N GLY A 120 8.29 -14.16 -10.82
CA GLY A 120 7.88 -15.56 -10.97
C GLY A 120 8.03 -16.09 -12.37
N ALA A 121 7.54 -15.36 -13.37
CA ALA A 121 7.65 -15.75 -14.77
C ALA A 121 9.11 -15.87 -15.21
N ARG A 122 9.97 -14.91 -14.82
CA ARG A 122 11.41 -14.98 -15.08
C ARG A 122 12.06 -16.19 -14.39
N ALA A 123 11.74 -16.43 -13.12
CA ALA A 123 12.26 -17.59 -12.40
C ALA A 123 11.79 -18.91 -13.04
N ALA A 124 10.53 -18.97 -13.48
CA ALA A 124 9.95 -20.10 -14.18
C ALA A 124 10.64 -20.37 -15.53
N ALA A 125 10.93 -19.30 -16.29
CA ALA A 125 11.59 -19.40 -17.59
C ALA A 125 13.04 -19.93 -17.49
N VAL A 126 13.78 -19.54 -16.46
CA VAL A 126 15.14 -20.07 -16.18
C VAL A 126 15.10 -21.55 -15.77
N CYS A 127 14.03 -21.94 -15.08
CA CYS A 127 13.79 -23.31 -14.63
C CYS A 127 13.27 -24.25 -15.71
N GLY A 128 12.90 -23.72 -16.88
CA GLY A 128 12.46 -24.48 -18.02
C GLY A 128 13.60 -25.15 -18.75
N GLY A 129 13.36 -26.33 -19.30
CA GLY A 129 14.28 -26.98 -20.24
C GLY A 129 14.08 -28.49 -20.31
N PRO A 130 14.17 -29.10 -21.51
CA PRO A 130 14.14 -30.55 -21.63
C PRO A 130 15.40 -31.13 -20.99
N SER A 131 15.24 -32.07 -20.05
CA SER A 131 16.36 -32.71 -19.34
C SER A 131 17.18 -31.77 -18.43
N ARG A 132 16.57 -30.70 -17.91
CA ARG A 132 17.16 -29.80 -16.89
C ARG A 132 17.78 -30.50 -15.67
N ASN A 133 17.26 -31.67 -15.31
CA ASN A 133 17.79 -32.50 -14.21
C ASN A 133 19.05 -33.30 -14.59
N SER A 134 19.36 -33.41 -15.89
CA SER A 134 20.49 -34.16 -16.43
C SER A 134 21.65 -33.26 -16.87
N GLN A 135 21.52 -31.94 -16.73
CA GLN A 135 22.55 -30.98 -17.10
C GLN A 135 23.66 -30.88 -16.03
N PRO A 136 24.91 -30.57 -16.41
CA PRO A 136 26.02 -30.38 -15.46
C PRO A 136 25.79 -29.25 -14.45
N VAL A 137 24.97 -28.26 -14.82
CA VAL A 137 24.52 -27.17 -13.97
C VAL A 137 23.00 -27.23 -13.95
N VAL A 138 22.42 -27.66 -12.82
CA VAL A 138 20.96 -27.68 -12.65
C VAL A 138 20.49 -26.26 -12.40
N PRO A 139 19.51 -25.74 -13.16
CA PRO A 139 18.95 -24.42 -12.88
C PRO A 139 18.34 -24.39 -11.48
N ALA A 140 18.45 -23.24 -10.82
CA ALA A 140 17.86 -23.01 -9.50
C ALA A 140 17.08 -21.70 -9.53
N LEU A 141 16.09 -21.59 -8.66
CA LEU A 141 15.38 -20.34 -8.42
C LEU A 141 16.35 -19.28 -7.84
N PRO A 142 15.97 -17.98 -7.90
CA PRO A 142 16.77 -16.90 -7.31
C PRO A 142 17.07 -17.04 -5.80
N ASN A 143 16.29 -17.84 -5.08
CA ASN A 143 16.48 -18.16 -3.66
C ASN A 143 17.39 -19.39 -3.41
N GLY A 144 17.92 -20.01 -4.46
CA GLY A 144 18.76 -21.21 -4.38
C GLY A 144 18.00 -22.54 -4.27
N SER A 145 16.67 -22.55 -4.24
CA SER A 145 15.89 -23.80 -4.25
C SER A 145 15.86 -24.44 -5.64
N ALA A 146 15.69 -25.76 -5.68
CA ALA A 146 15.53 -26.49 -6.93
C ALA A 146 14.32 -26.00 -7.74
N CYS A 147 14.41 -26.15 -9.06
CA CYS A 147 13.33 -25.83 -10.00
C CYS A 147 12.17 -26.84 -9.91
N ASP A 148 11.39 -26.76 -8.84
CA ASP A 148 10.17 -27.56 -8.63
C ASP A 148 8.94 -26.64 -8.56
N SER A 149 7.79 -27.11 -9.07
CA SER A 149 6.54 -26.35 -9.05
C SER A 149 6.19 -25.90 -7.63
N ARG A 150 6.42 -26.75 -6.62
CA ARG A 150 6.15 -26.45 -5.20
C ARG A 150 7.06 -25.35 -4.67
N TYR A 151 8.35 -25.37 -5.01
CA TYR A 151 9.30 -24.34 -4.59
C TYR A 151 9.06 -23.02 -5.32
N LEU A 152 8.66 -23.05 -6.60
CA LEU A 152 8.25 -21.84 -7.32
C LEU A 152 7.04 -21.17 -6.65
N ILE A 153 6.02 -21.95 -6.32
CA ILE A 153 4.83 -21.45 -5.62
C ILE A 153 5.21 -20.85 -4.25
N SER A 154 6.08 -21.50 -3.49
CA SER A 154 6.56 -20.97 -2.20
C SER A 154 7.36 -19.66 -2.38
N TYR A 155 8.24 -19.61 -3.39
CA TYR A 155 8.97 -18.40 -3.75
C TYR A 155 8.02 -17.26 -4.09
N LEU A 156 7.00 -17.52 -4.91
CA LEU A 156 5.99 -16.54 -5.28
C LEU A 156 5.21 -16.02 -4.08
N ASN A 157 4.76 -16.92 -3.19
CA ASN A 157 4.10 -16.52 -1.95
C ASN A 157 5.00 -15.68 -1.04
N SER A 158 6.31 -15.96 -1.00
CA SER A 158 7.25 -15.16 -0.21
C SER A 158 7.38 -13.72 -0.70
N ARG A 159 7.20 -13.47 -2.02
CA ARG A 159 7.21 -12.11 -2.61
C ARG A 159 5.96 -11.29 -2.25
N LEU A 160 4.90 -11.95 -1.80
CA LEU A 160 3.65 -11.30 -1.38
C LEU A 160 3.59 -11.03 0.14
N SER A 161 4.61 -11.41 0.91
CA SER A 161 4.63 -11.20 2.37
C SER A 161 4.56 -9.73 2.81
N ALA A 162 4.86 -8.79 1.90
CA ALA A 162 4.73 -7.36 2.13
C ALA A 162 3.30 -6.81 1.89
N VAL A 163 2.38 -7.62 1.34
CA VAL A 163 0.99 -7.23 1.09
C VAL A 163 0.16 -7.54 2.36
N PRO A 164 -0.38 -6.53 3.06
CA PRO A 164 -1.22 -6.76 4.23
C PRO A 164 -2.56 -7.38 3.83
N GLY A 165 -3.03 -8.36 4.61
CA GLY A 165 -4.45 -8.79 4.60
C GLY A 165 -4.81 -10.07 3.85
N GLY A 166 -3.85 -10.86 3.34
CA GLY A 166 -4.18 -12.13 2.72
C GLY A 166 -3.00 -12.88 2.13
N VAL A 167 -3.21 -14.17 1.85
CA VAL A 167 -2.36 -15.00 0.99
C VAL A 167 -3.02 -15.08 -0.38
N ALA A 168 -2.24 -15.15 -1.46
CA ALA A 168 -2.80 -15.40 -2.79
C ALA A 168 -3.65 -16.69 -2.75
N THR A 169 -4.90 -16.60 -3.23
CA THR A 169 -5.85 -17.73 -3.22
C THR A 169 -5.67 -18.63 -4.43
N GLY A 170 -5.04 -18.12 -5.49
CA GLY A 170 -4.69 -18.89 -6.67
C GLY A 170 -3.33 -18.46 -7.20
N VAL A 171 -2.41 -19.40 -7.32
CA VAL A 171 -1.17 -19.25 -8.09
C VAL A 171 -1.21 -20.34 -9.14
N CYS A 172 -1.14 -19.93 -10.40
CA CYS A 172 -1.17 -20.82 -11.55
C CYS A 172 0.04 -20.54 -12.45
N VAL A 173 0.64 -21.61 -12.95
CA VAL A 173 1.71 -21.55 -13.94
C VAL A 173 1.28 -22.37 -15.14
N TYR A 174 1.41 -21.77 -16.31
CA TYR A 174 1.04 -22.36 -17.59
C TYR A 174 2.27 -22.37 -18.50
N VAL A 175 2.53 -23.50 -19.16
CA VAL A 175 3.67 -23.63 -20.08
C VAL A 175 3.13 -24.00 -21.47
N GLY A 176 3.63 -23.30 -22.50
CA GLY A 176 3.30 -23.57 -23.91
C GLY A 176 2.18 -22.69 -24.49
N SER A 177 1.92 -21.53 -23.90
CA SER A 177 0.82 -20.65 -24.30
C SER A 177 1.31 -19.43 -25.08
N SER A 178 1.04 -19.37 -26.39
CA SER A 178 0.89 -18.08 -27.11
C SER A 178 -0.56 -17.57 -27.09
N ASP A 179 -1.54 -18.49 -26.91
CA ASP A 179 -2.97 -18.21 -27.14
C ASP A 179 -3.89 -18.69 -25.98
N GLY A 180 -3.35 -19.06 -24.81
CA GLY A 180 -4.11 -19.55 -23.64
C GLY A 180 -4.38 -21.07 -23.60
N SER A 181 -3.86 -21.83 -24.55
CA SER A 181 -3.93 -23.30 -24.58
C SER A 181 -2.68 -23.93 -23.95
N SER A 182 -2.82 -24.39 -22.70
CA SER A 182 -1.71 -24.91 -21.89
C SER A 182 -1.26 -26.31 -22.33
N GLN A 183 0.03 -26.50 -22.65
CA GLN A 183 0.62 -27.85 -22.74
C GLN A 183 0.87 -28.46 -21.35
N GLY A 184 0.81 -27.64 -20.30
CA GLY A 184 0.77 -28.05 -18.90
C GLY A 184 0.32 -26.89 -18.00
N THR A 185 -0.40 -27.24 -16.93
CA THR A 185 -0.91 -26.29 -15.94
C THR A 185 -0.60 -26.84 -14.55
N THR A 186 -0.06 -26.00 -13.67
CA THR A 186 -0.02 -26.29 -12.24
C THR A 186 -0.68 -25.14 -11.50
N CYS A 187 -1.69 -25.43 -10.70
CA CYS A 187 -2.42 -24.45 -9.93
C CYS A 187 -2.56 -24.91 -8.48
N VAL A 188 -2.43 -23.98 -7.53
CA VAL A 188 -2.72 -24.26 -6.10
C VAL A 188 -4.22 -24.25 -5.82
N ALA A 189 -5.03 -23.64 -6.71
CA ALA A 189 -6.44 -23.38 -6.45
C ALA A 189 -7.31 -24.64 -6.49
N THR A 190 -7.10 -25.57 -7.44
CA THR A 190 -7.96 -26.76 -7.62
C THR A 190 -7.36 -27.93 -8.42
N ASP A 191 -6.20 -27.78 -9.07
CA ASP A 191 -5.70 -28.78 -10.02
C ASP A 191 -4.57 -29.65 -9.45
N THR A 192 -4.35 -30.80 -10.07
CA THR A 192 -3.17 -31.63 -9.80
C THR A 192 -1.90 -30.87 -10.15
N ILE A 193 -1.00 -30.72 -9.18
CA ILE A 193 0.31 -30.09 -9.40
C ILE A 193 1.14 -31.01 -10.30
N ASP A 194 1.40 -30.59 -11.54
CA ASP A 194 2.39 -31.21 -12.41
C ASP A 194 3.80 -30.92 -11.86
N PRO A 195 4.53 -31.89 -11.27
CA PRO A 195 5.88 -31.65 -10.74
C PRO A 195 6.91 -31.37 -11.85
N ASN A 196 6.59 -31.83 -13.06
CA ASN A 196 7.46 -31.78 -14.23
C ASN A 196 7.01 -30.71 -15.24
N ILE A 197 6.21 -29.72 -14.83
CA ILE A 197 5.66 -28.71 -15.75
C ILE A 197 6.75 -27.96 -16.53
N PHE A 198 7.89 -27.70 -15.90
CA PHE A 198 9.01 -27.01 -16.52
C PHE A 198 9.80 -27.88 -17.50
N ASP A 199 9.64 -29.21 -17.49
CA ASP A 199 10.22 -30.07 -18.53
C ASP A 199 9.56 -29.80 -19.89
N LYS A 200 8.35 -29.22 -19.89
CA LYS A 200 7.60 -28.80 -21.08
C LYS A 200 8.03 -27.40 -21.60
N CYS A 201 8.87 -26.69 -20.85
CA CYS A 201 9.29 -25.31 -21.13
C CYS A 201 10.57 -25.36 -21.98
N ASN A 202 10.42 -25.70 -23.27
CA ASN A 202 11.53 -25.73 -24.23
C ASN A 202 11.95 -24.31 -24.62
N LYS A 203 13.20 -24.14 -25.05
CA LYS A 203 13.72 -22.88 -25.60
C LYS A 203 12.75 -22.24 -26.59
N GLY A 204 12.35 -21.00 -26.31
CA GLY A 204 11.43 -20.23 -27.14
C GLY A 204 9.94 -20.44 -26.81
N THR A 205 9.59 -21.38 -25.94
CA THR A 205 8.21 -21.48 -25.42
C THR A 205 7.96 -20.41 -24.37
N VAL A 206 6.70 -19.98 -24.27
CA VAL A 206 6.27 -18.99 -23.27
C VAL A 206 5.74 -19.71 -22.04
N VAL A 207 6.23 -19.28 -20.88
CA VAL A 207 5.67 -19.61 -19.57
C VAL A 207 4.89 -18.41 -19.04
N GLU A 208 3.66 -18.65 -18.61
CA GLU A 208 2.77 -17.66 -18.01
C GLU A 208 2.56 -17.98 -16.53
N VAL A 209 2.60 -16.95 -15.69
CA VAL A 209 2.27 -17.02 -14.28
C VAL A 209 1.08 -16.12 -14.02
N ASP A 210 0.02 -16.70 -13.48
CA ASP A 210 -1.19 -16.01 -13.03
C ASP A 210 -1.31 -16.07 -11.51
N MET A 211 -1.71 -14.96 -10.92
CA MET A 211 -1.98 -14.85 -9.50
C MET A 211 -3.31 -14.17 -9.23
N THR A 212 -4.01 -14.71 -8.24
CA THR A 212 -5.26 -14.19 -7.73
C THR A 212 -5.11 -13.87 -6.25
N TYR A 213 -5.47 -12.64 -5.87
CA TYR A 213 -5.34 -12.14 -4.50
C TYR A 213 -6.66 -11.50 -4.03
N PRO A 214 -7.29 -12.01 -2.96
CA PRO A 214 -8.50 -11.42 -2.42
C PRO A 214 -8.14 -10.23 -1.51
N GLN A 215 -8.48 -9.02 -1.94
CA GLN A 215 -8.33 -7.84 -1.11
C GLN A 215 -9.60 -7.53 -0.34
N GLN A 216 -9.51 -7.50 0.98
CA GLN A 216 -10.61 -7.06 1.84
C GLN A 216 -10.76 -5.53 1.80
N LEU A 217 -11.97 -5.06 1.51
CA LEU A 217 -12.36 -3.67 1.69
C LEU A 217 -12.89 -3.49 3.12
N TYR A 218 -12.10 -2.83 3.96
CA TYR A 218 -12.43 -2.63 5.38
C TYR A 218 -13.71 -1.80 5.62
N MET A 219 -14.13 -0.99 4.64
CA MET A 219 -15.36 -0.22 4.74
C MET A 219 -16.49 -0.88 3.93
N PRO A 220 -17.61 -1.30 4.55
CA PRO A 220 -18.70 -1.98 3.85
C PRO A 220 -19.39 -1.10 2.82
N VAL A 221 -19.50 0.22 3.05
CA VAL A 221 -20.07 1.16 2.08
C VAL A 221 -19.24 1.19 0.79
N VAL A 222 -17.92 1.16 0.93
CA VAL A 222 -16.98 1.10 -0.20
C VAL A 222 -16.96 -0.30 -0.81
N GLY A 223 -17.01 -1.35 0.02
CA GLY A 223 -17.09 -2.74 -0.41
C GLY A 223 -18.29 -3.00 -1.32
N ASN A 224 -19.48 -2.56 -0.92
CA ASN A 224 -20.70 -2.75 -1.71
C ASN A 224 -20.65 -2.07 -3.10
N VAL A 225 -19.81 -1.04 -3.27
CA VAL A 225 -19.66 -0.30 -4.54
C VAL A 225 -18.48 -0.80 -5.37
N PHE A 226 -17.37 -1.18 -4.73
CA PHE A 226 -16.08 -1.45 -5.40
C PHE A 226 -15.59 -2.90 -5.28
N GLY A 227 -16.26 -3.71 -4.47
CA GLY A 227 -16.01 -5.15 -4.33
C GLY A 227 -16.76 -5.99 -5.36
N ASP A 228 -16.35 -7.24 -5.48
CA ASP A 228 -16.87 -8.17 -6.47
C ASP A 228 -18.29 -8.58 -6.07
N GLY A 229 -19.24 -8.44 -7.00
CA GLY A 229 -20.64 -8.84 -6.78
C GLY A 229 -21.33 -8.16 -5.60
N GLY A 230 -20.85 -6.98 -5.16
CA GLY A 230 -21.39 -6.28 -3.98
C GLY A 230 -20.91 -6.82 -2.63
N THR A 231 -19.84 -7.61 -2.61
CA THR A 231 -19.20 -8.10 -1.37
C THR A 231 -18.12 -7.13 -0.87
N THR A 232 -17.62 -7.33 0.35
CA THR A 232 -16.47 -6.56 0.89
C THR A 232 -15.12 -7.09 0.42
N VAL A 233 -15.08 -7.91 -0.63
CA VAL A 233 -13.85 -8.46 -1.19
C VAL A 233 -13.74 -8.03 -2.64
N ARG A 234 -12.55 -7.57 -3.04
CA ARG A 234 -12.19 -7.34 -4.43
C ARG A 234 -11.02 -8.22 -4.79
N THR A 235 -11.18 -9.02 -5.82
CA THR A 235 -10.19 -9.94 -6.29
C THR A 235 -9.27 -9.22 -7.27
N LEU A 236 -7.98 -9.20 -6.95
CA LEU A 236 -6.94 -8.68 -7.82
C LEU A 236 -6.34 -9.82 -8.63
N HIS A 237 -6.17 -9.58 -9.91
CA HIS A 237 -5.55 -10.51 -10.84
C HIS A 237 -4.28 -9.88 -11.41
N ALA A 238 -3.23 -10.68 -11.52
CA ALA A 238 -1.96 -10.27 -12.11
C ALA A 238 -1.42 -11.42 -12.95
N ARG A 239 -0.96 -11.08 -14.17
CA ARG A 239 -0.39 -12.05 -15.11
C ARG A 239 0.92 -11.54 -15.66
N ALA A 240 1.88 -12.44 -15.83
CA ALA A 240 3.12 -12.15 -16.52
C ALA A 240 3.61 -13.36 -17.29
N GLN A 241 4.30 -13.09 -18.39
CA GLN A 241 4.87 -14.09 -19.27
C GLN A 241 6.38 -13.87 -19.40
N ALA A 242 7.09 -14.98 -19.62
CA ALA A 242 8.51 -14.99 -19.94
C ALA A 242 8.80 -16.13 -20.94
N VAL A 243 9.88 -16.00 -21.70
CA VAL A 243 10.29 -17.00 -22.69
C VAL A 243 11.34 -17.92 -22.06
N CYS A 244 11.14 -19.23 -22.14
CA CYS A 244 12.09 -20.22 -21.64
C CYS A 244 13.40 -20.15 -22.44
N GLU A 245 14.54 -20.18 -21.74
CA GLU A 245 15.85 -19.97 -22.35
C GLU A 245 16.62 -21.27 -22.67
N GLN A 246 16.25 -22.41 -22.05
CA GLN A 246 16.98 -23.67 -22.18
C GLN A 246 16.40 -24.65 -23.19
#